data_AF-A0A1X7UN92-F1
#
_entry.id   AF-A0A1X7UN92-F1
#
_cell.length_a   1.000
_cell.length_b   1.000
_cell.length_c   1.000
_cell.angle_alpha   90.00
_cell.angle_beta   90.00
_cell.angle_gamma   90.00
#
_symmetry.space_group_name_H-M   'P 1'
#
loop_
_entity.id
_entity.type
_entity.pdbx_description
1 polymer ?
#
loop_
_entity_poly.entity_id
_entity_poly.type
_entity_poly.pdbx_seq_one_letter_code
_entity_poly.pdbx_strand_id
1 'polypeptide(L)'
;MALSFFSSTRSLFSPLISRSITVSCPLYFKKPLLGNSKPPKRPPSSFSLFVKDKWGESNNAVSSTERMKELTKIWLGMTAEEQKSYKELYKKLQEQYLQKREDFFGKFTEKEILAYKKNLEKYKKKIEKSKEKRKAIEEGTYDPPPGRTLTGYNLFIAEQTSAPLIGTESIKERMTGVAAKWKSLSNEEKLAYKEEAAAVTQKRIEEYCERHPEYIQVLEAQRENKTVKKSSSVA
;
A
#
# COMPACT_ATOMS: atom_id res chain seq x y z
N MET A 1 -54.58 -0.29 1.21
CA MET A 1 -53.79 -1.27 1.98
C MET A 1 -52.62 -1.66 1.12
N ALA A 2 -51.42 -1.40 1.64
CA ALA A 2 -50.14 -1.74 1.03
C ALA A 2 -50.02 -3.25 0.82
N LEU A 3 -49.16 -3.65 -0.12
CA LEU A 3 -48.10 -4.66 0.05
C LEU A 3 -47.50 -4.93 -1.34
N SER A 4 -46.64 -4.05 -1.81
CA SER A 4 -45.71 -4.35 -2.90
C SER A 4 -44.58 -5.23 -2.34
N PHE A 5 -44.72 -6.53 -2.51
CA PHE A 5 -43.66 -7.51 -2.28
C PHE A 5 -42.53 -7.28 -3.29
N PHE A 6 -41.51 -6.51 -2.89
CA PHE A 6 -40.23 -6.49 -3.59
C PHE A 6 -39.38 -7.65 -3.06
N SER A 7 -39.75 -8.89 -3.40
CA SER A 7 -38.85 -10.03 -3.19
C SER A 7 -37.81 -10.02 -4.32
N SER A 8 -36.88 -9.08 -4.26
CA SER A 8 -35.65 -9.20 -5.04
C SER A 8 -34.75 -10.17 -4.29
N THR A 9 -34.69 -11.40 -4.76
CA THR A 9 -33.69 -12.39 -4.38
C THR A 9 -32.32 -11.84 -4.78
N ARG A 10 -31.76 -10.99 -3.92
CA ARG A 10 -30.36 -10.58 -3.97
C ARG A 10 -29.55 -11.83 -3.65
N SER A 11 -29.21 -12.58 -4.70
CA SER A 11 -28.25 -13.66 -4.63
C SER A 11 -26.90 -13.08 -4.19
N LEU A 12 -26.68 -13.08 -2.88
CA LEU A 12 -25.42 -12.67 -2.24
C LEU A 12 -24.46 -13.87 -2.10
N PHE A 13 -24.60 -14.89 -2.96
CA PHE A 13 -23.57 -15.90 -3.17
C PHE A 13 -22.88 -15.63 -4.49
N SER A 14 -22.29 -14.44 -4.60
CA SER A 14 -21.15 -14.27 -5.49
C SER A 14 -19.89 -14.47 -4.65
N PRO A 15 -18.90 -15.28 -5.07
CA PRO A 15 -17.61 -15.38 -4.42
C PRO A 15 -16.78 -14.10 -4.72
N LEU A 16 -17.38 -12.93 -4.52
CA LEU A 16 -16.82 -11.61 -4.80
C LEU A 16 -16.36 -10.93 -3.52
N ILE A 17 -15.79 -11.71 -2.61
CA ILE A 17 -14.50 -11.33 -2.02
C ILE A 17 -13.55 -12.52 -2.25
N SER A 18 -13.54 -13.02 -3.50
CA SER A 18 -12.36 -13.64 -4.09
C SER A 18 -11.16 -12.78 -3.70
N ARG A 19 -10.04 -13.44 -3.40
CA ARG A 19 -8.76 -12.91 -2.92
C ARG A 19 -8.08 -11.90 -3.86
N SER A 20 -8.85 -11.14 -4.63
CA SER A 20 -8.52 -9.87 -5.26
C SER A 20 -8.86 -8.71 -4.31
N ILE A 21 -8.32 -8.76 -3.08
CA ILE A 21 -7.84 -7.49 -2.52
C ILE A 21 -6.65 -7.19 -3.40
N THR A 22 -6.91 -6.41 -4.46
CA THR A 22 -5.89 -5.65 -5.17
C THR A 22 -4.81 -5.28 -4.17
N VAL A 23 -3.57 -5.60 -4.50
CA VAL A 23 -2.36 -5.29 -3.75
C VAL A 23 -2.31 -3.77 -3.56
N SER A 24 -3.11 -3.26 -2.62
CA SER A 24 -3.49 -1.87 -2.56
C SER A 24 -2.62 -1.20 -1.52
N CYS A 25 -1.80 -0.31 -2.07
CA CYS A 25 -0.74 0.44 -1.44
C CYS A 25 0.35 -0.45 -0.81
N PRO A 26 1.55 -0.52 -1.43
CA PRO A 26 2.74 -0.45 -0.60
C PRO A 26 2.49 0.75 0.31
N LEU A 27 2.34 0.52 1.62
CA LEU A 27 2.37 1.63 2.57
C LEU A 27 3.62 2.41 2.21
N TYR A 28 3.44 3.59 1.60
CA TYR A 28 4.52 4.47 1.24
C TYR A 28 5.05 5.00 2.56
N PHE A 29 5.82 4.18 3.26
CA PHE A 29 6.49 4.57 4.47
C PHE A 29 7.41 5.71 4.03
N LYS A 30 7.08 6.92 4.46
CA LYS A 30 7.91 8.08 4.16
C LYS A 30 9.22 7.87 4.91
N LYS A 31 10.34 7.87 4.18
CA LYS A 31 11.67 7.79 4.79
C LYS A 31 11.82 8.92 5.81
N PRO A 32 12.47 8.67 6.96
CA PRO A 32 12.76 9.71 7.94
C PRO A 32 13.49 10.89 7.28
N LEU A 33 13.12 12.10 7.69
CA LEU A 33 13.80 13.34 7.29
C LEU A 33 14.78 13.74 8.40
N LEU A 34 15.78 14.53 8.03
CA LEU A 34 16.66 15.20 8.97
C LEU A 34 16.30 16.70 8.90
N GLY A 35 15.66 17.20 9.96
CA GLY A 35 14.89 18.45 9.89
C GLY A 35 13.79 18.37 8.82
N ASN A 36 13.67 19.43 8.00
CA ASN A 36 12.71 19.51 6.90
C ASN A 36 13.29 19.11 5.53
N SER A 37 14.54 18.62 5.50
CA SER A 37 15.26 18.35 4.27
C SER A 37 15.52 16.86 4.07
N LYS A 38 15.56 16.44 2.80
CA LYS A 38 15.90 15.05 2.43
C LYS A 38 17.41 14.94 2.27
N PRO A 39 18.04 13.89 2.82
CA PRO A 39 19.45 13.62 2.55
C PRO A 39 19.72 13.51 1.04
N PRO A 40 20.90 13.92 0.57
CA PRO A 40 21.32 13.73 -0.81
C PRO A 40 21.15 12.26 -1.24
N LYS A 41 20.65 12.05 -2.47
CA LYS A 41 20.52 10.70 -3.04
C LYS A 41 21.85 10.25 -3.61
N ARG A 42 22.14 8.94 -3.49
CA ARG A 42 23.30 8.32 -4.16
C ARG A 42 23.21 8.54 -5.66
N PRO A 43 24.35 8.71 -6.36
CA PRO A 43 24.35 8.81 -7.81
C PRO A 43 23.89 7.49 -8.45
N PRO A 44 23.28 7.55 -9.64
CA PRO A 44 22.96 6.35 -10.41
C PRO A 44 24.27 5.64 -10.81
N SER A 45 24.26 4.31 -10.84
CA SER A 45 25.39 3.49 -11.29
C SER A 45 25.77 3.79 -12.75
N SER A 46 26.97 3.41 -13.20
CA SER A 46 27.40 3.56 -14.60
C SER A 46 26.42 2.94 -15.60
N PHE A 47 25.91 1.73 -15.32
CA PHE A 47 24.85 1.11 -16.12
C PHE A 47 23.54 1.92 -16.08
N SER A 48 23.17 2.48 -14.93
CA SER A 48 21.96 3.30 -14.82
C SER A 48 22.08 4.63 -15.56
N LEU A 49 23.29 5.20 -15.67
CA LEU A 49 23.58 6.36 -16.51
C LEU A 49 23.40 5.99 -17.98
N PHE A 50 23.99 4.88 -18.42
CA PHE A 50 23.80 4.35 -19.77
C PHE A 50 22.31 4.10 -20.09
N VAL A 51 21.60 3.42 -19.19
CA VAL A 51 20.16 3.16 -19.35
C VAL A 51 19.40 4.48 -19.47
N LYS A 52 19.72 5.49 -18.66
CA LYS A 52 19.07 6.80 -18.72
C LYS A 52 19.29 7.47 -20.08
N ASP A 53 20.50 7.40 -20.62
CA ASP A 53 20.87 8.03 -21.89
C ASP A 53 20.24 7.30 -23.07
N LYS A 54 20.24 5.96 -23.05
CA LYS A 54 19.67 5.11 -24.10
C LYS A 54 18.19 4.79 -23.94
N TRP A 55 17.55 5.22 -22.84
CA TRP A 55 16.13 4.95 -22.63
C TRP A 55 15.30 5.53 -23.76
N GLY A 56 15.49 6.80 -24.11
CA GLY A 56 14.73 7.48 -25.16
C GLY A 56 14.96 6.92 -26.57
N GLU A 57 16.13 6.34 -26.82
CA GLU A 57 16.50 5.74 -28.11
C GLU A 57 15.94 4.31 -28.30
N SER A 58 15.61 3.62 -27.20
CA SER A 58 15.04 2.27 -27.26
C SER A 58 13.58 2.27 -27.75
N ASN A 59 13.15 1.16 -28.36
CA ASN A 59 11.83 1.05 -28.98
C ASN A 59 10.70 1.24 -27.95
N ASN A 60 9.98 2.35 -28.08
CA ASN A 60 8.89 2.72 -27.17
C ASN A 60 7.62 1.86 -27.35
N ALA A 61 7.52 1.07 -28.42
CA ALA A 61 6.39 0.17 -28.66
C ALA A 61 6.44 -1.09 -27.79
N VAL A 62 7.60 -1.42 -27.22
CA VAL A 62 7.84 -2.66 -26.48
C VAL A 62 7.68 -2.42 -24.96
N SER A 63 7.33 -3.46 -24.21
CA SER A 63 7.16 -3.38 -22.76
C SER A 63 8.43 -2.85 -22.07
N SER A 64 8.27 -2.07 -20.99
CA SER A 64 9.41 -1.51 -20.24
C SER A 64 10.40 -2.58 -19.74
N THR A 65 9.88 -3.78 -19.44
CA THR A 65 10.67 -4.92 -19.00
C THR A 65 11.56 -5.47 -20.13
N GLU A 66 11.03 -5.56 -21.34
CA GLU A 66 11.78 -6.01 -22.52
C GLU A 66 12.84 -4.99 -22.93
N ARG A 67 12.50 -3.69 -22.94
CA ARG A 67 13.47 -2.62 -23.18
C ARG A 67 14.67 -2.68 -22.21
N MET A 68 14.40 -2.92 -20.92
CA MET A 68 15.46 -3.09 -19.94
C MET A 68 16.34 -4.31 -20.25
N LYS A 69 15.76 -5.43 -20.70
CA LYS A 69 16.53 -6.63 -21.11
C LYS A 69 17.41 -6.34 -22.32
N GLU A 70 16.90 -5.62 -23.31
CA GLU A 70 17.66 -5.20 -24.50
C GLU A 70 18.84 -4.30 -24.13
N LEU A 71 18.59 -3.23 -23.36
CA LEU A 71 19.64 -2.34 -22.87
C LEU A 71 20.68 -3.09 -22.03
N THR A 72 20.27 -4.08 -21.24
CA THR A 72 21.19 -4.95 -20.49
C THR A 72 22.09 -5.74 -21.44
N LYS A 73 21.54 -6.32 -22.53
CA LYS A 73 22.34 -7.02 -23.55
C LYS A 73 23.32 -6.10 -24.24
N ILE A 74 22.89 -4.90 -24.63
CA ILE A 74 23.75 -3.90 -25.26
C ILE A 74 24.91 -3.55 -24.33
N TRP A 75 24.64 -3.22 -23.07
CA TRP A 75 25.68 -2.89 -22.09
C TRP A 75 26.70 -4.01 -21.90
N LEU A 76 26.25 -5.28 -21.82
CA LEU A 76 27.15 -6.43 -21.70
C LEU A 76 27.98 -6.68 -22.96
N GLY A 77 27.47 -6.31 -24.13
CA GLY A 77 28.18 -6.39 -25.41
C GLY A 77 29.09 -5.19 -25.72
N MET A 78 28.99 -4.10 -24.96
CA MET A 78 29.85 -2.92 -25.13
C MET A 78 31.29 -3.21 -24.76
N THR A 79 32.21 -2.52 -25.43
CA THR A 79 33.64 -2.61 -25.14
C THR A 79 33.98 -1.98 -23.79
N ALA A 80 35.11 -2.39 -23.21
CA ALA A 80 35.57 -1.85 -21.93
C ALA A 80 35.81 -0.33 -21.99
N GLU A 81 36.17 0.20 -23.15
CA GLU A 81 36.42 1.63 -23.39
C GLU A 81 35.13 2.45 -23.34
N GLU A 82 34.07 1.99 -24.01
CA GLU A 82 32.77 2.67 -23.97
C GLU A 82 32.20 2.65 -22.55
N GLN A 83 32.31 1.51 -21.85
CA GLN A 83 31.92 1.42 -20.44
C GLN A 83 32.79 2.29 -19.53
N LYS A 84 34.07 2.53 -19.88
CA LYS A 84 35.02 3.33 -19.09
C LYS A 84 34.52 4.77 -18.97
N SER A 85 34.00 5.34 -20.05
CA SER A 85 33.41 6.69 -20.03
C SER A 85 32.31 6.83 -18.96
N TYR A 86 31.35 5.91 -18.92
CA TYR A 86 30.28 5.89 -17.91
C TYR A 86 30.80 5.61 -16.49
N LYS A 87 31.84 4.79 -16.34
CA LYS A 87 32.50 4.54 -15.05
C LYS A 87 33.20 5.79 -14.52
N GLU A 88 33.86 6.56 -15.38
CA GLU A 88 34.50 7.83 -15.02
C GLU A 88 33.47 8.91 -14.66
N LEU A 89 32.38 9.00 -15.42
CA LEU A 89 31.24 9.87 -15.07
C LEU A 89 30.64 9.50 -13.71
N TYR A 90 30.46 8.20 -13.46
CA TYR A 90 30.00 7.71 -12.16
C TYR A 90 30.94 8.13 -11.02
N LYS A 91 32.27 8.00 -11.19
CA LYS A 91 33.26 8.42 -10.19
C LYS A 91 33.15 9.92 -9.88
N LYS A 92 33.07 10.78 -10.90
CA LYS A 92 32.89 12.23 -10.72
C LYS A 92 31.60 12.55 -9.96
N LEU A 93 30.49 11.90 -10.33
CA LEU A 93 29.21 12.06 -9.62
C LEU A 93 29.26 11.53 -8.19
N GLN A 94 30.04 10.49 -7.93
CA GLN A 94 30.26 9.93 -6.60
C GLN A 94 31.03 10.90 -5.70
N GLU A 95 32.09 11.54 -6.20
CA GLU A 95 32.84 12.57 -5.48
C GLU A 95 31.94 13.76 -5.13
N GLN A 96 31.19 14.28 -6.10
CA GLN A 96 30.21 15.36 -5.85
C GLN A 96 29.14 14.96 -4.83
N TYR A 97 28.71 13.70 -4.84
CA TYR A 97 27.76 13.19 -3.87
C TYR A 97 28.36 13.11 -2.46
N LEU A 98 29.62 12.70 -2.32
CA LEU A 98 30.31 12.64 -1.02
C LEU A 98 30.43 14.03 -0.40
N GLN A 99 30.86 15.02 -1.19
CA GLN A 99 30.92 16.43 -0.76
C GLN A 99 29.54 16.92 -0.31
N LYS A 100 28.51 16.79 -1.17
CA LYS A 100 27.13 17.19 -0.83
C LYS A 100 26.61 16.48 0.43
N ARG A 101 27.00 15.23 0.64
CA ARG A 101 26.61 14.45 1.82
C ARG A 101 27.28 15.00 3.08
N GLU A 102 28.57 15.30 3.02
CA GLU A 102 29.33 15.88 4.13
C GLU A 102 28.79 17.27 4.48
N ASP A 103 28.61 18.14 3.48
CA ASP A 103 27.99 19.46 3.66
C ASP A 103 26.58 19.36 4.24
N PHE A 104 25.82 18.33 3.87
CA PHE A 104 24.48 18.12 4.39
C PHE A 104 24.51 17.72 5.86
N PHE A 105 25.29 16.70 6.24
CA PHE A 105 25.33 16.22 7.62
C PHE A 105 26.10 17.16 8.55
N GLY A 106 27.07 17.92 8.04
CA GLY A 106 27.81 18.93 8.82
C GLY A 106 26.94 20.10 9.30
N LYS A 107 25.75 20.31 8.71
CA LYS A 107 24.77 21.31 9.15
C LYS A 107 23.98 20.91 10.40
N PHE A 108 24.09 19.67 10.84
CA PHE A 108 23.26 19.12 11.92
C PHE A 108 24.11 18.73 13.13
N THR A 109 23.49 18.79 14.29
CA THR A 109 24.12 18.34 15.53
C THR A 109 24.25 16.83 15.57
N GLU A 110 25.24 16.33 16.31
CA GLU A 110 25.44 14.89 16.49
C GLU A 110 24.19 14.17 17.02
N LYS A 111 23.46 14.81 17.95
CA LYS A 111 22.21 14.28 18.51
C LYS A 111 21.13 14.09 17.43
N GLU A 112 20.98 15.04 16.51
CA GLU A 112 20.03 14.94 15.40
C GLU A 112 20.42 13.84 14.40
N ILE A 113 21.72 13.74 14.09
CA ILE A 113 22.27 12.69 13.23
C ILE A 113 22.00 11.31 13.84
N LEU A 114 22.22 11.15 15.15
CA LEU A 114 21.96 9.90 15.87
C LEU A 114 20.48 9.55 15.88
N ALA A 115 19.60 10.53 16.15
CA ALA A 115 18.16 10.34 16.09
C ALA A 115 17.70 9.90 14.68
N TYR A 116 18.25 10.51 13.63
CA TYR A 116 17.99 10.12 12.25
C TYR A 116 18.45 8.69 11.94
N LYS A 117 19.67 8.30 12.35
CA LYS A 117 20.16 6.92 12.20
C LYS A 117 19.23 5.92 12.90
N LYS A 118 18.79 6.22 14.13
CA LYS A 118 17.86 5.38 14.90
C LYS A 118 16.50 5.25 14.20
N ASN A 119 15.98 6.35 13.66
CA ASN A 119 14.73 6.34 12.90
C ASN A 119 14.86 5.57 11.58
N LEU A 120 15.99 5.69 10.89
CA LEU A 120 16.29 4.93 9.67
C LEU A 120 16.32 3.42 9.96
N GLU A 121 16.91 3.03 11.09
CA GLU A 121 16.97 1.63 11.51
C GLU A 121 15.58 1.08 11.85
N LYS A 122 14.78 1.83 12.61
CA LYS A 122 13.36 1.49 12.86
C LYS A 122 12.58 1.35 11.55
N TYR A 123 12.82 2.24 10.59
CA TYR A 123 12.19 2.22 9.28
C TYR A 123 12.58 0.97 8.47
N LYS A 124 13.86 0.59 8.44
CA LYS A 124 14.33 -0.64 7.79
C LYS A 124 13.67 -1.88 8.37
N LYS A 125 13.67 -2.01 9.70
CA LYS A 125 13.02 -3.12 10.41
C LYS A 125 11.52 -3.21 10.09
N LYS A 126 10.83 -2.08 9.93
CA LYS A 126 9.41 -2.08 9.51
C LYS A 126 9.21 -2.62 8.09
N ILE A 127 10.10 -2.25 7.16
CA ILE A 127 10.05 -2.77 5.78
C ILE A 127 10.30 -4.27 5.77
N GLU A 128 11.33 -4.73 6.47
CA GLU A 128 11.70 -6.15 6.55
C GLU A 128 10.55 -6.99 7.10
N LYS A 129 10.00 -6.60 8.26
CA LYS A 129 8.79 -7.25 8.82
C LYS A 129 7.62 -7.25 7.86
N SER A 130 7.42 -6.20 7.07
CA SER A 130 6.36 -6.17 6.07
C SER A 130 6.62 -7.12 4.89
N LYS A 131 7.89 -7.31 4.49
CA LYS A 131 8.27 -8.26 3.45
C LYS A 131 8.10 -9.70 3.93
N GLU A 132 8.57 -10.00 5.14
CA GLU A 132 8.40 -11.30 5.78
C GLU A 132 6.92 -11.67 5.89
N LYS A 133 6.07 -10.75 6.37
CA LYS A 133 4.62 -10.98 6.43
C LYS A 133 4.01 -11.25 5.06
N ARG A 134 4.40 -10.51 4.02
CA ARG A 134 3.91 -10.75 2.66
C ARG A 134 4.33 -12.12 2.15
N LYS A 135 5.59 -12.49 2.36
CA LYS A 135 6.13 -13.80 2.01
C LYS A 135 5.40 -14.92 2.74
N ALA A 136 5.14 -14.77 4.05
CA ALA A 136 4.41 -15.75 4.84
C ALA A 136 2.93 -15.91 4.38
N ILE A 137 2.29 -14.82 3.93
CA ILE A 137 0.94 -14.89 3.31
C ILE A 137 0.99 -15.63 1.97
N GLU A 138 1.98 -15.33 1.14
CA GLU A 138 2.17 -15.97 -0.18
C GLU A 138 2.48 -17.47 -0.05
N GLU A 139 3.30 -17.84 0.93
CA GLU A 139 3.63 -19.23 1.27
C GLU A 139 2.51 -19.94 2.06
N GLY A 140 1.45 -19.22 2.46
CA GLY A 140 0.34 -19.76 3.25
C GLY A 140 0.71 -20.14 4.70
N THR A 141 1.91 -19.76 5.17
CA THR A 141 2.38 -20.03 6.54
C THR A 141 1.83 -19.04 7.57
N TYR A 142 1.23 -17.95 7.10
CA TYR A 142 0.56 -16.96 7.94
C TYR A 142 -0.78 -16.55 7.32
N ASP A 143 -1.87 -16.82 8.03
CA ASP A 143 -3.18 -16.26 7.72
C ASP A 143 -3.43 -15.02 8.59
N PRO A 144 -3.61 -13.82 7.99
CA PRO A 144 -3.86 -12.63 8.76
C PRO A 144 -5.27 -12.64 9.37
N PRO A 145 -5.44 -12.11 10.59
CA PRO A 145 -6.77 -11.94 11.18
C PRO A 145 -7.67 -11.09 10.28
N PRO A 146 -8.99 -11.27 10.37
CA PRO A 146 -9.93 -10.49 9.58
C PRO A 146 -9.65 -9.01 9.80
N GLY A 147 -9.64 -8.26 8.69
CA GLY A 147 -9.41 -6.83 8.72
C GLY A 147 -10.47 -6.09 9.55
N ARG A 148 -10.38 -4.75 9.57
CA ARG A 148 -11.36 -3.92 10.28
C ARG A 148 -12.80 -4.24 9.82
N THR A 149 -13.75 -4.06 10.74
CA THR A 149 -15.18 -4.24 10.48
C THR A 149 -15.59 -3.44 9.25
N LEU A 150 -16.35 -4.06 8.33
CA LEU A 150 -16.90 -3.31 7.21
C LEU A 150 -17.89 -2.28 7.76
N THR A 151 -17.88 -1.10 7.15
CA THR A 151 -18.95 -0.12 7.37
C THR A 151 -19.97 -0.25 6.26
N GLY A 152 -21.22 0.16 6.51
CA GLY A 152 -22.25 0.18 5.45
C GLY A 152 -21.82 1.00 4.23
N TYR A 153 -21.04 2.06 4.43
CA TYR A 153 -20.47 2.84 3.34
C TYR A 153 -19.46 2.04 2.49
N ASN A 154 -18.69 1.13 3.09
CA ASN A 154 -17.75 0.29 2.35
C ASN A 154 -18.48 -0.67 1.41
N LEU A 155 -19.59 -1.26 1.88
CA LEU A 155 -20.45 -2.10 1.06
C LEU A 155 -21.09 -1.29 -0.07
N PHE A 156 -21.60 -0.11 0.24
CA PHE A 156 -22.18 0.78 -0.75
C PHE A 156 -21.17 1.18 -1.83
N ILE A 157 -19.93 1.53 -1.47
CA ILE A 157 -18.87 1.78 -2.45
C ILE A 157 -18.66 0.55 -3.32
N ALA A 158 -18.46 -0.63 -2.71
CA ALA A 158 -18.19 -1.85 -3.46
C ALA A 158 -19.30 -2.16 -4.47
N GLU A 159 -20.56 -1.95 -4.09
CA GLU A 159 -21.72 -2.07 -4.97
C GLU A 159 -21.68 -1.05 -6.12
N GLN A 160 -21.53 0.24 -5.79
CA GLN A 160 -21.57 1.33 -6.76
C GLN A 160 -20.34 1.37 -7.70
N THR A 161 -19.23 0.77 -7.29
CA THR A 161 -17.99 0.68 -8.08
C THR A 161 -17.69 -0.73 -8.56
N SER A 162 -18.68 -1.64 -8.54
CA SER A 162 -18.53 -3.01 -9.02
C SER A 162 -18.27 -3.07 -10.53
N ALA A 163 -18.82 -2.13 -11.30
CA ALA A 163 -18.57 -2.00 -12.72
C ALA A 163 -17.15 -1.47 -13.01
N PRO A 164 -16.45 -2.00 -14.04
CA PRO A 164 -15.14 -1.50 -14.43
C PRO A 164 -15.17 -0.03 -14.82
N LEU A 165 -14.02 0.64 -14.75
CA LEU A 165 -13.86 1.96 -15.33
C LEU A 165 -13.93 1.85 -16.84
N ILE A 166 -14.77 2.67 -17.47
CA ILE A 166 -14.92 2.72 -18.93
C ILE A 166 -14.39 4.09 -19.39
N GLY A 167 -13.51 4.10 -20.39
CA GLY A 167 -12.98 5.34 -20.98
C GLY A 167 -12.03 6.11 -20.08
N THR A 168 -12.19 7.45 -20.04
CA THR A 168 -11.32 8.39 -19.30
C THR A 168 -11.83 8.73 -17.90
N GLU A 169 -12.85 8.03 -17.39
CA GLU A 169 -13.42 8.31 -16.07
C GLU A 169 -12.34 8.24 -14.98
N SER A 170 -12.21 9.33 -14.23
CA SER A 170 -11.30 9.36 -13.09
C SER A 170 -11.92 8.62 -11.90
N ILE A 171 -11.14 7.77 -11.24
CA ILE A 171 -11.51 7.17 -9.95
C ILE A 171 -11.96 8.25 -8.96
N LYS A 172 -11.31 9.41 -8.99
CA LYS A 172 -11.63 10.54 -8.11
C LYS A 172 -13.06 11.02 -8.34
N GLU A 173 -13.46 11.19 -9.60
CA GLU A 173 -14.79 11.66 -9.98
C GLU A 173 -15.87 10.64 -9.61
N ARG A 174 -15.61 9.36 -9.88
CA ARG A 174 -16.49 8.26 -9.48
C ARG A 174 -16.70 8.24 -7.96
N MET A 175 -15.62 8.33 -7.18
CA MET A 175 -15.70 8.34 -5.72
C MET A 175 -16.40 9.58 -5.18
N THR A 176 -16.24 10.75 -5.82
CA THR A 176 -17.02 11.95 -5.44
C THR A 176 -18.50 11.78 -5.71
N GLY A 177 -18.88 11.16 -6.83
CA GLY A 177 -20.27 10.83 -7.15
C GLY A 177 -20.88 9.83 -6.17
N VAL A 178 -20.15 8.77 -5.83
CA VAL A 178 -20.58 7.77 -4.83
C VAL A 178 -20.75 8.41 -3.45
N ALA A 179 -19.83 9.30 -3.04
CA ALA A 179 -19.95 10.00 -1.77
C ALA A 179 -21.19 10.93 -1.72
N ALA A 180 -21.51 11.61 -2.82
CA ALA A 180 -22.72 12.42 -2.94
C ALA A 180 -23.99 11.55 -2.84
N LYS A 181 -24.03 10.43 -3.57
CA LYS A 181 -25.14 9.47 -3.50
C LYS A 181 -25.35 8.94 -2.08
N TRP A 182 -24.29 8.53 -1.40
CA TRP A 182 -24.37 8.07 -0.01
C TRP A 182 -24.93 9.14 0.92
N LYS A 183 -24.55 10.41 0.75
CA LYS A 183 -25.10 11.50 1.57
C LYS A 183 -26.60 11.67 1.36
N SER A 184 -27.07 11.55 0.13
CA SER A 184 -28.48 11.69 -0.24
C SER A 184 -29.38 10.51 0.18
N LEU A 185 -28.83 9.35 0.54
CA LEU A 185 -29.62 8.21 1.05
C LEU A 185 -30.32 8.56 2.36
N SER A 186 -31.52 8.00 2.54
CA SER A 186 -32.27 8.07 3.79
C SER A 186 -31.55 7.36 4.94
N ASN A 187 -31.96 7.66 6.17
CA ASN A 187 -31.41 7.00 7.36
C ASN A 187 -31.76 5.50 7.39
N GLU A 188 -32.91 5.12 6.84
CA GLU A 188 -33.37 3.73 6.76
C GLU A 188 -32.50 2.91 5.79
N GLU A 189 -32.23 3.44 4.60
CA GLU A 189 -31.34 2.78 3.62
C GLU A 189 -29.91 2.66 4.17
N LYS A 190 -29.40 3.72 4.83
CA LYS A 190 -28.09 3.69 5.49
C LYS A 190 -28.06 2.67 6.63
N LEU A 191 -29.16 2.45 7.33
CA LEU A 191 -29.26 1.46 8.41
C LEU A 191 -29.19 0.04 7.84
N ALA A 192 -29.91 -0.25 6.77
CA ALA A 192 -29.86 -1.54 6.08
C ALA A 192 -28.42 -1.91 5.68
N TYR A 193 -27.67 -0.97 5.09
CA TYR A 193 -26.25 -1.18 4.76
C TYR A 193 -25.37 -1.39 6.00
N LYS A 194 -25.67 -0.77 7.14
CA LYS A 194 -24.90 -0.98 8.39
C LYS A 194 -25.14 -2.37 8.96
N GLU A 195 -26.38 -2.85 8.95
CA GLU A 195 -26.75 -4.18 9.41
C GLU A 195 -26.12 -5.26 8.53
N GLU A 196 -26.18 -5.09 7.20
CA GLU A 196 -25.53 -5.99 6.25
C GLU A 196 -24.00 -6.02 6.47
N ALA A 197 -23.37 -4.86 6.68
CA ALA A 197 -21.94 -4.78 6.95
C ALA A 197 -21.55 -5.45 8.28
N ALA A 198 -22.41 -5.35 9.30
CA ALA A 198 -22.21 -6.03 10.58
C ALA A 198 -22.32 -7.55 10.41
N ALA A 199 -23.33 -8.04 9.69
CA ALA A 199 -23.52 -9.46 9.42
C ALA A 199 -22.35 -10.07 8.62
N VAL A 200 -21.90 -9.40 7.55
CA VAL A 200 -20.73 -9.83 6.75
C VAL A 200 -19.46 -9.85 7.60
N THR A 201 -19.27 -8.84 8.45
CA THR A 201 -18.12 -8.79 9.36
C THR A 201 -18.16 -9.94 10.36
N GLN A 202 -19.32 -10.20 10.95
CA GLN A 202 -19.52 -11.26 11.93
C GLN A 202 -19.20 -12.63 11.33
N LYS A 203 -19.76 -12.93 10.15
CA LYS A 203 -19.49 -14.18 9.43
C LYS A 203 -17.99 -14.36 9.13
N ARG A 204 -17.29 -13.31 8.69
CA ARG A 204 -15.84 -13.35 8.45
C ARG A 204 -15.03 -13.62 9.71
N ILE A 205 -15.49 -13.16 10.87
CA ILE A 205 -14.84 -13.41 12.15
C ILE A 205 -15.10 -14.85 12.58
N GLU A 206 -16.32 -15.36 12.43
CA GLU A 206 -16.69 -16.74 12.74
C GLU A 206 -15.86 -17.74 11.91
N GLU A 207 -15.84 -17.58 10.58
CA GLU A 207 -15.03 -18.40 9.67
C GLU A 207 -13.52 -18.33 9.97
N TYR A 208 -13.05 -17.23 10.57
CA TYR A 208 -11.67 -17.11 11.01
C TYR A 208 -11.45 -17.83 12.34
N CYS A 209 -12.33 -17.65 13.33
CA CYS A 209 -12.26 -18.33 14.63
C CYS A 209 -12.36 -19.85 14.49
N GLU A 210 -13.14 -20.36 13.53
CA GLU A 210 -13.20 -21.79 13.23
C GLU A 210 -11.84 -22.35 12.80
N ARG A 211 -11.07 -21.58 12.04
CA ARG A 211 -9.71 -21.96 11.60
C ARG A 211 -8.63 -21.61 12.62
N HIS A 212 -8.90 -20.63 13.49
CA HIS A 212 -7.99 -20.06 14.47
C HIS A 212 -8.69 -19.90 15.83
N PRO A 213 -8.94 -21.01 16.56
CA PRO A 213 -9.69 -20.98 17.83
C PRO A 213 -9.02 -20.12 18.90
N GLU A 214 -7.69 -19.97 18.87
CA GLU A 214 -6.92 -19.07 19.73
C GLU A 214 -7.35 -17.60 19.61
N TYR A 215 -7.97 -17.22 18.49
CA TYR A 215 -8.42 -15.86 18.24
C TYR A 215 -9.63 -15.47 19.11
N ILE A 216 -10.38 -16.44 19.63
CA ILE A 216 -11.52 -16.18 20.54
C ILE A 216 -11.05 -15.44 21.79
N GLN A 217 -9.95 -15.89 22.40
CA GLN A 217 -9.35 -15.25 23.58
C GLN A 217 -8.90 -13.81 23.29
N VAL A 218 -8.39 -13.57 22.07
CA VAL A 218 -7.99 -12.23 21.63
C VAL A 218 -9.21 -11.30 21.54
N LEU A 219 -10.35 -11.80 21.07
CA LEU A 219 -11.60 -11.02 20.99
C LEU A 219 -12.17 -10.72 22.36
N GLU A 220 -12.13 -11.67 23.29
CA GLU A 220 -12.55 -11.48 24.69
C GLU A 220 -11.71 -10.41 25.38
N ALA A 221 -10.38 -10.51 25.30
CA ALA A 221 -9.47 -9.51 25.84
C ALA A 221 -9.73 -8.10 25.24
N GLN A 222 -10.09 -8.01 23.96
CA GLN A 222 -10.46 -6.73 23.34
C GLN A 222 -11.77 -6.15 23.87
N ARG A 223 -12.76 -7.00 24.22
CA ARG A 223 -14.03 -6.57 24.81
C ARG A 223 -13.82 -6.03 26.21
N GLU A 224 -13.06 -6.74 27.04
CA GLU A 224 -12.69 -6.31 28.41
C GLU A 224 -11.93 -4.98 28.40
N ASN A 225 -10.96 -4.81 27.50
CA ASN A 225 -10.24 -3.55 27.37
C ASN A 225 -11.14 -2.37 26.96
N LYS A 226 -12.21 -2.63 26.19
CA LYS A 226 -13.20 -1.59 25.84
C LYS A 226 -14.12 -1.24 27.01
N THR A 227 -14.55 -2.23 27.81
CA THR A 227 -15.41 -1.98 28.97
C THR A 227 -14.66 -1.19 30.04
N VAL A 228 -13.41 -1.54 30.33
CA VAL A 228 -12.53 -0.82 31.28
C VAL A 228 -12.27 0.64 30.85
N LYS A 229 -12.04 0.89 29.55
CA LYS A 229 -11.88 2.26 29.04
C LYS A 229 -13.17 3.08 29.13
N LYS A 230 -14.33 2.44 28.94
CA LYS A 230 -15.63 3.10 29.04
C LYS A 230 -15.97 3.46 30.49
N SER A 231 -15.64 2.60 31.46
CA SER A 231 -15.84 2.92 32.88
C SER A 231 -14.88 4.00 33.40
N SER A 232 -13.63 4.02 32.93
CA SER A 232 -12.63 5.04 33.31
C SER A 232 -12.88 6.43 32.68
N SER A 233 -13.73 6.54 31.65
CA SER A 233 -14.05 7.82 31.00
C SER A 233 -15.30 8.49 31.57
N VAL A 234 -16.02 7.81 32.47
CA VAL A 234 -17.27 8.27 33.09
C VAL A 234 -17.05 8.66 34.57
N ALA A 235 -15.86 8.40 35.11
CA ALA A 235 -15.36 8.89 36.39
C ALA A 235 -14.48 10.14 36.17
#